data_AF-A0A925T4T6-F1
#
_entry.id   AF-A0A925T4T6-F1
#
_cell.length_a   1.000
_cell.length_b   1.000
_cell.length_c   1.000
_cell.angle_alpha   90.00
_cell.angle_beta   90.00
_cell.angle_gamma   90.00
#
_symmetry.space_group_name_H-M   'P 1'
#
loop_
_entity.id
_entity.type
_entity.pdbx_description
1 polymer ?
#
loop_
_entity_poly.entity_id
_entity_poly.type
_entity_poly.pdbx_seq_one_letter_code
_entity_poly.pdbx_strand_id
1 'polypeptide(L)'
;MPRRIGIARTGDRVVKSGRTSGVTYGIVSRVGVTVTTDYGGDVGEVQVGGFEIKPNPSKPPVEGEITDVGDSGSIWMVDTNGPDKDVVLGLHFAGETEPDPAEEHAVACNIHSVLQKLRISFIRPPTP
;
A
#
# COMPACT_ATOMS: atom_id res chain seq x y z
N MET A 1 -1.58 14.63 2.93
CA MET A 1 -0.22 14.56 3.50
C MET A 1 -0.26 13.69 4.74
N PRO A 2 0.62 12.68 4.84
CA PRO A 2 0.66 11.74 5.96
C PRO A 2 1.14 12.41 7.25
N ARG A 3 0.47 12.15 8.37
CA ARG A 3 0.82 12.71 9.70
C ARG A 3 0.64 11.71 10.83
N ARG A 4 -0.27 10.77 10.67
CA ARG A 4 -0.57 9.73 11.65
C ARG A 4 -0.38 8.37 11.02
N ILE A 5 -0.06 7.38 11.84
CA ILE A 5 -0.05 5.98 11.44
C ILE A 5 -1.25 5.26 12.02
N GLY A 6 -1.79 4.32 11.27
CA GLY A 6 -2.84 3.40 11.69
C GLY A 6 -2.39 1.95 11.55
N ILE A 7 -3.28 1.05 11.99
CA ILE A 7 -3.17 -0.39 11.77
C ILE A 7 -4.26 -0.75 10.76
N ALA A 8 -3.88 -1.40 9.66
CA ALA A 8 -4.82 -1.84 8.65
C ALA A 8 -5.80 -2.87 9.20
N ARG A 9 -7.07 -2.76 8.81
CA ARG A 9 -8.13 -3.71 9.11
C ARG A 9 -8.84 -4.11 7.82
N THR A 10 -9.31 -5.34 7.75
CA THR A 10 -10.16 -5.78 6.63
C THR A 10 -11.36 -4.85 6.47
N GLY A 11 -11.62 -4.41 5.24
CA GLY A 11 -12.67 -3.46 4.89
C GLY A 11 -12.24 -1.99 4.89
N ASP A 12 -11.04 -1.66 5.37
CA ASP A 12 -10.52 -0.29 5.28
C ASP A 12 -10.43 0.16 3.82
N ARG A 13 -11.00 1.33 3.51
CA ARG A 13 -10.86 1.96 2.20
C ARG A 13 -9.56 2.73 2.16
N VAL A 14 -8.78 2.52 1.12
CA VAL A 14 -7.44 3.09 1.00
C VAL A 14 -7.23 3.76 -0.36
N VAL A 15 -6.32 4.72 -0.37
CA VAL A 15 -5.88 5.44 -1.57
C VAL A 15 -4.36 5.50 -1.59
N LYS A 16 -3.76 5.34 -2.77
CA LYS A 16 -2.35 5.65 -3.02
C LYS A 16 -2.19 6.61 -4.18
N SER A 17 -1.00 7.19 -4.29
CA SER A 17 -0.53 7.84 -5.51
C SER A 17 0.78 7.19 -5.92
N GLY A 18 0.73 6.43 -7.01
CA GLY A 18 1.87 5.80 -7.67
C GLY A 18 2.43 6.67 -8.80
N ARG A 19 3.64 6.37 -9.25
CA ARG A 19 4.24 7.08 -10.39
C ARG A 19 3.63 6.63 -11.71
N THR A 20 3.23 5.36 -11.79
CA THR A 20 2.82 4.69 -13.02
C THR A 20 1.31 4.62 -13.05
N SER A 21 0.68 4.08 -12.00
CA SER A 21 -0.78 3.94 -11.96
C SER A 21 -1.53 5.23 -11.58
N GLY A 22 -0.81 6.32 -11.28
CA GLY A 22 -1.42 7.55 -10.75
C GLY A 22 -2.13 7.33 -9.40
N VAL A 23 -3.30 7.95 -9.21
CA VAL A 23 -4.09 7.80 -7.98
C VAL A 23 -5.07 6.65 -8.10
N THR A 24 -4.93 5.64 -7.24
CA THR A 24 -5.78 4.43 -7.23
C THR A 24 -6.38 4.18 -5.86
N TYR A 25 -7.51 3.47 -5.84
CA TYR A 25 -8.32 3.23 -4.65
C TYR A 25 -8.54 1.74 -4.45
N GLY A 26 -8.48 1.31 -3.19
CA GLY A 26 -8.62 -0.10 -2.83
C GLY A 26 -9.38 -0.31 -1.53
N ILE A 27 -9.62 -1.59 -1.23
CA ILE A 27 -10.21 -2.08 0.01
C ILE A 27 -9.28 -3.15 0.56
N VAL A 28 -8.87 -3.01 1.83
CA VAL A 28 -8.07 -4.03 2.52
C VAL A 28 -8.86 -5.34 2.58
N SER A 29 -8.39 -6.37 1.88
CA SER A 29 -9.05 -7.67 1.78
C SER A 29 -8.57 -8.64 2.86
N ARG A 30 -7.25 -8.62 3.16
CA ARG A 30 -6.61 -9.53 4.11
C ARG A 30 -5.53 -8.81 4.91
N VAL A 31 -5.42 -9.11 6.20
CA VAL A 31 -4.39 -8.58 7.09
C VAL A 31 -3.53 -9.71 7.65
N GLY A 32 -2.30 -9.40 8.07
CA GLY A 32 -1.39 -10.40 8.64
C GLY A 32 -0.84 -11.37 7.59
N VAL A 33 -0.79 -10.95 6.32
CA VAL A 33 -0.21 -11.77 5.25
C VAL A 33 1.30 -11.77 5.36
N THR A 34 1.92 -12.87 4.93
CA THR A 34 3.37 -12.95 4.73
C THR A 34 3.61 -13.33 3.29
N VAL A 35 4.31 -12.47 2.55
CA VAL A 35 4.68 -12.70 1.15
C VAL A 35 6.16 -13.02 1.10
N THR A 36 6.50 -14.05 0.35
CA THR A 36 7.90 -14.41 0.06
C THR A 36 8.26 -13.83 -1.30
N THR A 37 9.36 -13.08 -1.36
CA THR A 37 9.86 -12.48 -2.60
C THR A 37 11.33 -12.83 -2.73
N ASP A 38 11.70 -13.41 -3.87
CA ASP A 38 13.10 -13.64 -4.21
C ASP A 38 13.67 -12.39 -4.91
N TYR A 39 14.57 -11.69 -4.22
CA TYR A 39 15.28 -10.54 -4.78
C TYR A 39 16.55 -10.95 -5.55
N GLY A 40 16.88 -12.25 -5.58
CA GLY A 40 18.06 -12.80 -6.22
C GLY A 40 19.38 -12.36 -5.58
N GLY A 41 20.49 -12.77 -6.22
CA GLY A 41 21.85 -12.40 -5.83
C GLY A 41 22.16 -12.71 -4.36
N ASP A 42 22.82 -11.78 -3.68
CA ASP A 42 23.20 -11.91 -2.27
C ASP A 42 22.04 -11.67 -1.28
N VAL A 43 20.88 -11.19 -1.77
CA VAL A 43 19.70 -10.92 -0.92
C VAL A 43 18.85 -12.18 -0.77
N GLY A 44 18.62 -12.90 -1.88
CA GLY A 44 17.81 -14.12 -1.92
C GLY A 44 16.35 -13.90 -1.53
N GLU A 45 15.74 -14.96 -0.99
CA GLU A 45 14.35 -14.94 -0.53
C GLU A 45 14.16 -14.12 0.75
N VAL A 46 13.20 -13.20 0.72
CA VAL A 46 12.81 -12.38 1.85
C VAL A 46 11.33 -12.54 2.13
N GLN A 47 10.98 -12.75 3.40
CA GLN A 47 9.60 -12.75 3.86
C GLN A 47 9.21 -11.38 4.39
N VAL A 48 8.11 -10.85 3.86
CA VAL A 48 7.58 -9.53 4.20
C VAL A 48 6.17 -9.64 4.73
N GLY A 49 5.97 -9.21 5.97
CA GLY A 49 4.67 -9.17 6.63
C GLY A 49 3.87 -7.90 6.30
N GLY A 50 2.58 -8.04 6.00
CA GLY A 50 1.77 -6.95 5.47
C GLY A 50 0.27 -7.19 5.45
N PHE A 51 -0.39 -6.56 4.49
CA PHE A 51 -1.80 -6.72 4.17
C PHE A 51 -2.03 -6.63 2.65
N GLU A 52 -3.11 -7.23 2.19
CA GLU A 52 -3.57 -7.22 0.80
C GLU A 52 -4.72 -6.23 0.60
N ILE A 53 -4.78 -5.68 -0.60
CA ILE A 53 -5.71 -4.63 -1.00
C ILE A 53 -6.28 -5.03 -2.36
N LYS A 54 -7.59 -5.17 -2.46
CA LYS A 54 -8.28 -5.36 -3.75
C LYS A 54 -8.77 -4.03 -4.33
N PRO A 55 -9.02 -3.93 -5.64
CA PRO A 55 -9.62 -2.75 -6.25
C PRO A 55 -10.92 -2.34 -5.57
N ASN A 56 -11.12 -1.02 -5.40
CA ASN A 56 -12.39 -0.50 -4.93
C ASN A 56 -13.38 -0.40 -6.11
N PRO A 57 -14.46 -1.22 -6.15
CA PRO A 57 -15.39 -1.20 -7.28
C PRO A 57 -16.18 0.10 -7.42
N SER A 58 -16.27 0.92 -6.36
CA SER A 58 -16.90 2.25 -6.42
C SER A 58 -15.98 3.33 -6.98
N LYS A 59 -14.69 3.06 -7.11
CA LYS A 59 -13.66 3.96 -7.65
C LYS A 59 -12.65 3.14 -8.48
N PRO A 60 -13.11 2.54 -9.60
CA PRO A 60 -12.29 1.62 -10.36
C PRO A 60 -11.04 2.33 -10.92
N PRO A 61 -9.89 1.65 -10.97
CA PRO A 61 -8.73 2.17 -11.68
C PRO A 61 -9.01 2.27 -13.19
N VAL A 62 -8.28 3.15 -13.87
CA VAL A 62 -8.48 3.44 -15.31
C VAL A 62 -8.24 2.20 -16.18
N GLU A 63 -7.24 1.39 -15.83
CA GLU A 63 -6.81 0.23 -16.62
C GLU A 63 -7.15 -1.11 -15.94
N GLY A 64 -7.99 -1.10 -14.90
CA GLY A 64 -8.34 -2.31 -14.14
C GLY A 64 -7.36 -2.66 -13.02
N GLU A 65 -6.11 -2.21 -13.13
CA GLU A 65 -5.06 -2.45 -12.14
C GLU A 65 -4.92 -1.28 -11.14
N ILE A 66 -4.86 -1.59 -9.85
CA ILE A 66 -4.62 -0.59 -8.80
C ILE A 66 -3.14 -0.33 -8.57
N THR A 67 -2.25 -1.09 -9.19
CA THR A 67 -0.79 -1.00 -9.03
C THR A 67 -0.06 -1.39 -10.30
N ASP A 68 1.10 -0.80 -10.55
CA ASP A 68 1.99 -1.20 -11.66
C ASP A 68 3.47 -1.02 -11.24
N VAL A 69 4.38 -1.61 -12.01
CA VAL A 69 5.82 -1.48 -11.90
C VAL A 69 6.20 0.00 -11.79
N GLY A 70 6.93 0.32 -10.72
CA GLY A 70 7.35 1.68 -10.40
C GLY A 70 6.53 2.36 -9.30
N ASP A 71 5.42 1.78 -8.87
CA ASP A 71 4.64 2.30 -7.73
C ASP A 71 5.20 1.91 -6.37
N SER A 72 6.15 0.97 -6.33
CA SER A 72 6.84 0.51 -5.12
C SER A 72 7.35 1.70 -4.30
N GLY A 73 7.05 1.69 -3.00
CA GLY A 73 7.37 2.80 -2.10
C GLY A 73 6.30 3.89 -1.99
N SER A 74 5.24 3.84 -2.78
CA SER A 74 4.05 4.66 -2.54
C SER A 74 3.37 4.30 -1.22
N ILE A 75 2.70 5.27 -0.61
CA ILE A 75 1.99 5.07 0.66
C ILE A 75 0.50 4.84 0.45
N TRP A 76 -0.06 3.90 1.20
CA TRP A 76 -1.50 3.68 1.29
C TRP A 76 -2.07 4.45 2.48
N MET A 77 -2.96 5.38 2.19
CA MET A 77 -3.64 6.24 3.16
C MET A 77 -5.12 5.89 3.27
N VAL A 78 -5.77 6.25 4.38
CA VAL A 78 -7.23 6.10 4.52
C VAL A 78 -7.95 6.96 3.47
N ASP A 79 -8.81 6.35 2.66
CA ASP A 79 -9.67 7.03 1.69
C ASP A 79 -10.90 7.61 2.40
N THR A 80 -10.75 8.83 2.93
CA THR A 80 -11.83 9.56 3.62
C THR A 80 -11.73 11.06 3.41
N ASN A 81 -12.87 11.74 3.45
CA ASN A 81 -12.96 13.21 3.54
C ASN A 81 -12.93 13.71 5.01
N GLY A 82 -12.96 12.79 5.97
CA GLY A 82 -13.03 13.08 7.39
C GLY A 82 -11.67 13.39 8.04
N PRO A 83 -11.61 13.35 9.39
CA PRO A 83 -10.38 13.67 10.13
C PRO A 83 -9.24 12.72 9.80
N ASP A 84 -9.52 11.48 9.40
CA ASP A 84 -8.51 10.44 9.17
C ASP A 84 -7.81 10.47 7.82
N LYS A 85 -8.04 11.51 7.02
CA LYS A 85 -7.40 11.72 5.70
C LYS A 85 -5.87 11.85 5.73
N ASP A 86 -5.27 11.97 6.91
CA ASP A 86 -3.82 12.05 7.12
C ASP A 86 -3.21 10.78 7.75
N VAL A 87 -4.01 9.71 7.88
CA VAL A 87 -3.59 8.41 8.41
C VAL A 87 -3.01 7.55 7.29
N VAL A 88 -1.79 7.05 7.50
CA VAL A 88 -1.13 6.05 6.66
C VAL A 88 -1.32 4.66 7.28
N LEU A 89 -1.59 3.66 6.44
CA LEU A 89 -1.71 2.27 6.86
C LEU A 89 -0.54 1.41 6.39
N GLY A 90 0.01 1.67 5.20
CA GLY A 90 1.08 0.85 4.66
C GLY A 90 1.97 1.52 3.62
N LEU A 91 3.08 0.84 3.34
CA LEU A 91 4.00 1.13 2.25
C LEU A 91 3.83 0.05 1.19
N HIS A 92 3.47 0.45 -0.03
CA HIS A 92 3.30 -0.47 -1.13
C HIS A 92 4.64 -1.11 -1.53
N PHE A 93 4.65 -2.43 -1.77
CA PHE A 93 5.88 -3.11 -2.20
C PHE A 93 5.69 -4.12 -3.34
N ALA A 94 4.51 -4.73 -3.49
CA ALA A 94 4.24 -5.71 -4.53
C ALA A 94 2.78 -5.66 -4.98
N GLY A 95 2.52 -6.19 -6.18
CA GLY A 95 1.20 -6.56 -6.68
C GLY A 95 1.13 -8.05 -6.92
N GLU A 96 0.04 -8.51 -7.52
CA GLU A 96 -0.04 -9.84 -8.08
C GLU A 96 0.92 -10.03 -9.27
N THR A 97 1.03 -11.28 -9.72
CA THR A 97 1.68 -11.64 -10.99
C THR A 97 0.78 -12.47 -11.92
N GLU A 98 -0.47 -12.70 -11.53
CA GLU A 98 -1.47 -13.46 -12.28
C GLU A 98 -2.34 -12.51 -13.12
N PRO A 99 -2.33 -12.61 -14.46
CA PRO A 99 -3.08 -11.71 -15.34
C PRO A 99 -4.62 -11.80 -15.23
N ASP A 100 -5.19 -12.69 -14.40
CA ASP A 100 -6.63 -12.75 -14.16
C ASP A 100 -7.09 -11.53 -13.34
N PRO A 101 -7.96 -10.65 -13.88
CA PRO A 101 -8.47 -9.49 -13.15
C PRO A 101 -9.22 -9.83 -11.84
N ALA A 102 -9.72 -11.06 -11.69
CA ALA A 102 -10.34 -11.51 -10.44
C ALA A 102 -9.34 -11.67 -9.28
N GLU A 103 -8.08 -11.92 -9.63
CA GLU A 103 -6.96 -12.08 -8.71
C GLU A 103 -6.23 -10.77 -8.43
N GLU A 104 -6.58 -9.67 -9.12
CA GLU A 104 -5.94 -8.36 -8.93
C GLU A 104 -5.90 -7.94 -7.45
N HIS A 105 -4.70 -7.71 -6.95
CA HIS A 105 -4.45 -7.20 -5.61
C HIS A 105 -3.07 -6.53 -5.48
N ALA A 106 -3.02 -5.52 -4.62
CA ALA A 106 -1.79 -4.93 -4.13
C ALA A 106 -1.42 -5.49 -2.75
N VAL A 107 -0.14 -5.49 -2.44
CA VAL A 107 0.41 -5.84 -1.12
C VAL A 107 1.18 -4.66 -0.55
N ALA A 108 1.00 -4.43 0.76
CA ALA A 108 1.68 -3.36 1.47
C ALA A 108 2.29 -3.86 2.79
N CYS A 109 3.50 -3.37 3.08
CA CYS A 109 4.14 -3.47 4.38
C CYS A 109 3.35 -2.65 5.41
N ASN A 110 3.25 -3.14 6.63
CA ASN A 110 2.68 -2.37 7.73
C ASN A 110 3.52 -1.11 8.00
N ILE A 111 2.91 0.08 7.97
CA ILE A 111 3.66 1.34 8.10
C ILE A 111 4.40 1.45 9.44
N HIS A 112 3.82 0.94 10.53
CA HIS A 112 4.46 0.96 11.84
C HIS A 112 5.79 0.20 11.84
N SER A 113 5.83 -0.98 11.19
CA SER A 113 7.03 -1.80 11.06
C SER A 113 8.11 -1.10 10.24
N VAL A 114 7.72 -0.43 9.14
CA VAL A 114 8.64 0.34 8.29
C VAL A 114 9.31 1.46 9.09
N LEU A 115 8.51 2.32 9.75
CA LEU A 115 9.02 3.45 10.52
C LEU A 115 9.93 2.99 11.67
N GLN A 116 9.54 1.91 12.38
CA GLN A 116 10.33 1.36 13.48
C GLN A 116 11.67 0.78 13.02
N LYS A 117 11.68 -0.04 11.97
CA LYS A 117 12.91 -0.68 11.47
C LYS A 117 13.87 0.31 10.86
N LEU A 118 13.36 1.32 10.14
CA LEU A 118 14.18 2.37 9.52
C LEU A 118 14.52 3.52 10.47
N ARG A 119 13.89 3.57 11.66
CA ARG A 119 14.05 4.65 12.66
C ARG A 119 13.75 6.03 12.09
N ILE A 120 12.65 6.15 11.36
CA ILE A 120 12.20 7.40 10.73
C ILE A 120 10.80 7.80 11.24
N SER A 121 10.49 9.08 11.08
CA SER A 121 9.18 9.66 11.40
C SER A 121 8.72 10.59 10.28
N PHE A 122 7.41 10.73 10.10
CA PHE A 122 6.88 11.74 9.18
C PHE A 122 7.21 13.15 9.67
N ILE A 123 7.75 13.97 8.78
CA ILE A 123 7.98 15.40 9.03
C ILE A 123 6.88 16.22 8.35
N ARG A 124 6.46 17.30 8.99
CA ARG A 124 5.60 18.29 8.34
C ARG A 124 6.48 19.11 7.37
N PRO A 125 6.11 19.24 6.10
CA PRO A 125 6.79 20.19 5.21
C PRO A 125 6.72 21.60 5.81
N PRO A 126 7.77 22.43 5.67
CA PRO A 126 7.67 23.86 5.97
C PRO A 126 6.46 24.45 5.24
N THR A 127 5.74 25.35 5.89
CA THR A 127 4.70 26.12 5.21
C THR A 127 5.40 27.02 4.19
N PRO A 128 4.91 27.14 2.94
CA PRO A 128 5.47 28.07 1.96
C PRO A 128 5.60 29.49 2.51
#